data_AF-A0A8B9KRM1-F1
#
_entry.id   AF-A0A8B9KRM1-F1
#
_cell.length_a   1.000
_cell.length_b   1.000
_cell.length_c   1.000
_cell.angle_alpha   90.00
_cell.angle_beta   90.00
_cell.angle_gamma   90.00
#
_symmetry.space_group_name_H-M   'P 1'
#
loop_
_entity.id
_entity.type
_entity.pdbx_description
1 polymer ?
#
loop_
_entity_poly.entity_id
_entity_poly.type
_entity_poly.pdbx_seq_one_letter_code
_entity_poly.pdbx_strand_id
1 'polypeptide(L)'
;KNMMFKLTLNATSQLLGYEVLQIIKDSQQQHGLRHGDYQRYRGYCSRRLRRLRKTLGFRMGNRHKFTGKKVTVEMVSDNRYLLLVVMEAERAWSYAMQLKQEANTEPRKRFHLMARLRKAAKHGEHLEKLCESQRVDAKTKLEAQAYTAYLTGMVQFELQEWKAAMEAFNKCKTIYEKLASAFTEEQAVLYHQRVEEISPNIRYCAYNIGDQNAINDLMQMRLSAGGGGGMMAEKLETLITQTRAKQAATMSEVEWRGRSVPVKIDKARIFLLGLADNEAAIAQVIHTIIDFSKHLFISIICPGANCRC
;
A
#
# COMPACT_ATOMS: atom_id res chain seq x y z
N LYS A 1 61.60 11.84 1.67
CA LYS A 1 60.31 12.06 2.38
C LYS A 1 59.47 12.99 1.52
N ASN A 2 58.18 12.69 1.32
CA ASN A 2 57.21 13.36 0.44
C ASN A 2 57.14 12.91 -1.03
N MET A 3 56.96 11.61 -1.24
CA MET A 3 56.41 11.07 -2.50
C MET A 3 55.38 9.99 -2.20
N MET A 4 54.38 10.32 -1.37
CA MET A 4 53.31 9.39 -0.98
C MET A 4 51.97 10.10 -0.74
N PHE A 5 51.63 11.06 -1.60
CA PHE A 5 50.34 11.77 -1.52
C PHE A 5 49.80 12.12 -2.92
N LYS A 6 49.71 11.13 -3.83
CA LYS A 6 48.94 11.25 -5.08
C LYS A 6 48.36 9.90 -5.51
N LEU A 7 47.54 9.27 -4.66
CA LEU A 7 46.73 8.10 -5.05
C LEU A 7 45.41 8.05 -4.27
N THR A 8 44.55 9.08 -4.35
CA THR A 8 43.14 8.98 -3.93
C THR A 8 42.27 10.06 -4.59
N LEU A 9 42.34 10.20 -5.91
CA LEU A 9 41.29 10.92 -6.65
C LEU A 9 40.93 10.10 -7.89
N ASN A 10 39.63 9.87 -8.06
CA ASN A 10 38.94 9.14 -9.14
C ASN A 10 38.66 7.65 -8.89
N ALA A 11 37.82 7.39 -7.89
CA ALA A 11 36.70 6.46 -8.10
C ALA A 11 35.43 7.29 -7.91
N THR A 12 34.77 7.67 -8.99
CA THR A 12 33.36 8.06 -8.93
C THR A 12 32.60 6.83 -8.45
N SER A 13 32.39 6.72 -7.13
CA SER A 13 31.61 5.64 -6.53
C SER A 13 30.18 5.82 -7.03
N GLN A 14 29.82 5.14 -8.12
CA GLN A 14 28.42 5.04 -8.56
C GLN A 14 27.63 4.49 -7.37
N LEU A 15 26.80 5.35 -6.77
CA LEU A 15 25.93 4.96 -5.68
C LEU A 15 25.01 3.84 -6.17
N LEU A 16 24.77 2.85 -5.33
CA LEU A 16 23.91 1.73 -5.68
C LEU A 16 22.45 2.21 -5.73
N GLY A 17 21.94 2.40 -6.94
CA GLY A 17 20.52 2.64 -7.21
C GLY A 17 19.76 1.30 -7.24
N TYR A 18 18.68 1.21 -6.48
CA TYR A 18 17.82 0.03 -6.46
C TYR A 18 16.36 0.41 -6.28
N GLU A 19 15.56 0.11 -7.30
CA GLU A 19 14.13 0.41 -7.35
C GLU A 19 13.36 -0.79 -6.77
N VAL A 20 13.20 -0.78 -5.45
CA VAL A 20 12.54 -1.81 -4.67
C VAL A 20 11.10 -2.00 -5.14
N LEU A 21 10.36 -0.89 -5.28
CA LEU A 21 8.94 -0.96 -5.59
C LEU A 21 8.68 -1.51 -6.99
N GLN A 22 9.44 -1.05 -7.99
CA GLN A 22 9.31 -1.50 -9.38
C GLN A 22 9.55 -3.01 -9.50
N ILE A 23 10.66 -3.49 -8.92
CA ILE A 23 11.02 -4.91 -8.95
C ILE A 23 9.95 -5.77 -8.29
N ILE A 24 9.38 -5.31 -7.17
CA ILE A 24 8.33 -6.02 -6.47
C ILE A 24 7.07 -6.09 -7.34
N LYS A 25 6.58 -4.96 -7.86
CA LYS A 25 5.34 -4.93 -8.65
C LYS A 25 5.46 -5.72 -9.94
N ASP A 26 6.57 -5.61 -10.67
CA ASP A 26 6.83 -6.41 -11.88
C ASP A 26 6.88 -7.91 -11.57
N SER A 27 7.62 -8.28 -10.52
CA SER A 27 7.75 -9.68 -10.11
C SER A 27 6.40 -10.26 -9.66
N GLN A 28 5.59 -9.47 -8.97
CA GLN A 28 4.26 -9.87 -8.51
C GLN A 28 3.31 -10.07 -9.70
N GLN A 29 3.25 -9.10 -10.62
CA GLN A 29 2.38 -9.16 -11.80
C GLN A 29 2.75 -10.35 -12.71
N GLN A 30 4.04 -10.56 -12.97
CA GLN A 30 4.51 -11.63 -13.86
C GLN A 30 4.34 -13.04 -13.26
N HIS A 31 4.42 -13.19 -11.93
CA HIS A 31 4.53 -14.49 -11.29
C HIS A 31 3.32 -14.91 -10.44
N GLY A 32 2.13 -14.40 -10.77
CA GLY A 32 0.84 -14.96 -10.35
C GLY A 32 -0.08 -13.99 -9.64
N LEU A 33 0.42 -12.85 -9.14
CA LEU A 33 -0.42 -11.95 -8.35
C LEU A 33 -1.48 -11.23 -9.20
N ARG A 34 -1.29 -11.15 -10.52
CA ARG A 34 -2.34 -10.72 -11.47
C ARG A 34 -3.62 -11.57 -11.37
N HIS A 35 -3.50 -12.84 -10.97
CA HIS A 35 -4.61 -13.77 -10.78
C HIS A 35 -4.86 -14.11 -9.30
N GLY A 36 -4.19 -13.42 -8.36
CA GLY A 36 -4.33 -13.70 -6.92
C GLY A 36 -3.57 -14.94 -6.41
N ASP A 37 -2.66 -15.52 -7.20
CA ASP A 37 -1.93 -16.74 -6.84
C ASP A 37 -0.70 -16.47 -5.94
N TYR A 38 -0.92 -16.27 -4.65
CA TYR A 38 0.16 -16.03 -3.68
C TYR A 38 1.13 -17.21 -3.53
N GLN A 39 0.64 -18.45 -3.64
CA GLN A 39 1.47 -19.66 -3.56
C GLN A 39 2.51 -19.73 -4.69
N ARG A 40 2.11 -19.34 -5.91
CA ARG A 40 2.99 -19.32 -7.09
C ARG A 40 4.09 -18.28 -6.92
N TYR A 41 3.73 -17.08 -6.48
CA TYR A 41 4.68 -16.00 -6.21
C TYR A 41 5.68 -16.38 -5.10
N ARG A 42 5.21 -16.97 -4.00
CA ARG A 42 6.09 -17.51 -2.93
C ARG A 42 7.10 -18.53 -3.45
N GLY A 43 6.65 -19.42 -4.34
CA GLY A 43 7.51 -20.41 -5.00
C GLY A 43 8.57 -19.75 -5.89
N TYR A 44 8.20 -18.71 -6.62
CA TYR A 44 9.12 -17.88 -7.39
C TYR A 44 10.17 -17.20 -6.50
N CYS A 45 9.76 -16.50 -5.42
CA CYS A 45 10.68 -15.85 -4.50
C CYS A 45 11.69 -16.85 -3.92
N SER A 46 11.22 -18.05 -3.55
CA SER A 46 12.07 -19.12 -3.03
C SER A 46 13.12 -19.59 -4.05
N ARG A 47 12.73 -19.78 -5.32
CA ARG A 47 13.65 -20.16 -6.40
C ARG A 47 14.63 -19.04 -6.74
N ARG A 48 14.17 -17.79 -6.82
CA ARG A 48 15.01 -16.60 -7.08
C ARG A 48 16.06 -16.43 -5.99
N LEU A 49 15.65 -16.53 -4.73
CA LEU A 49 16.54 -16.48 -3.57
C LEU A 49 17.57 -17.63 -3.56
N ARG A 50 17.18 -18.85 -3.95
CA ARG A 50 18.14 -19.97 -4.11
C ARG A 50 19.17 -19.68 -5.20
N ARG A 51 18.76 -19.12 -6.34
CA ARG A 51 19.68 -18.74 -7.43
C ARG A 51 20.65 -17.64 -6.99
N LEU A 52 20.15 -16.56 -6.38
CA LEU A 52 20.97 -15.46 -5.86
C LEU A 52 22.02 -15.95 -4.85
N ARG A 53 21.62 -16.79 -3.90
CA ARG A 53 22.55 -17.38 -2.92
C ARG A 53 23.62 -18.27 -3.56
N LYS A 54 23.31 -18.95 -4.67
CA LYS A 54 24.30 -19.73 -5.42
C LYS A 54 25.27 -18.81 -6.16
N THR A 55 24.76 -17.79 -6.85
CA THR A 55 25.57 -16.84 -7.63
C THR A 55 26.50 -16.02 -6.76
N LEU A 56 26.03 -15.56 -5.60
CA LEU A 56 26.83 -14.77 -4.64
C LEU A 56 27.73 -15.63 -3.74
N GLY A 57 27.69 -16.96 -3.86
CA GLY A 57 28.38 -17.85 -2.92
C GLY A 57 27.84 -17.80 -1.48
N PHE A 58 26.72 -17.11 -1.24
CA PHE A 58 26.10 -16.93 0.07
C PHE A 58 25.29 -18.17 0.51
N ARG A 59 26.01 -19.26 0.78
CA ARG A 59 25.40 -20.51 1.29
C ARG A 59 25.29 -20.43 2.82
N MET A 60 24.06 -20.61 3.31
CA MET A 60 23.67 -20.61 4.73
C MET A 60 24.08 -21.89 5.49
N GLY A 61 25.04 -22.66 4.96
CA GLY A 61 25.43 -23.94 5.52
C GLY A 61 25.65 -25.02 4.46
N ASN A 62 26.11 -26.15 4.95
CA ASN A 62 26.35 -27.37 4.19
C ASN A 62 25.26 -28.40 4.50
N ARG A 63 25.26 -29.54 3.81
CA ARG A 63 24.28 -30.62 3.98
C ARG A 63 24.10 -31.05 5.45
N HIS A 64 25.16 -30.97 6.25
CA HIS A 64 25.20 -31.48 7.62
C HIS A 64 25.15 -30.41 8.71
N LYS A 65 25.31 -29.12 8.37
CA LYS A 65 25.36 -28.04 9.36
C LYS A 65 24.82 -26.73 8.80
N PHE A 66 23.88 -26.14 9.52
CA PHE A 66 23.34 -24.81 9.22
C PHE A 66 24.23 -23.72 9.83
N THR A 67 24.55 -22.69 9.06
CA THR A 67 25.20 -21.47 9.52
C THR A 67 24.33 -20.27 9.19
N GLY A 68 23.80 -19.62 10.22
CA GLY A 68 22.94 -18.44 10.09
C GLY A 68 23.73 -17.20 9.67
N LYS A 69 24.21 -17.17 8.42
CA LYS A 69 24.88 -15.98 7.87
C LYS A 69 23.85 -14.88 7.66
N LYS A 70 24.07 -13.73 8.29
CA LYS A 70 23.30 -12.52 8.05
C LYS A 70 24.06 -11.64 7.07
N VAL A 71 23.34 -10.85 6.27
CA VAL A 71 23.96 -9.86 5.40
C VAL A 71 24.47 -8.74 6.30
N THR A 72 25.75 -8.41 6.21
CA THR A 72 26.36 -7.29 6.95
C THR A 72 26.50 -6.08 6.05
N VAL A 73 26.62 -4.89 6.65
CA VAL A 73 26.75 -3.61 5.92
C VAL A 73 27.97 -3.59 4.99
N GLU A 74 29.03 -4.33 5.34
CA GLU A 74 30.24 -4.47 4.54
C GLU A 74 30.01 -5.24 3.22
N MET A 75 29.02 -6.14 3.18
CA MET A 75 28.67 -6.92 1.99
C MET A 75 27.83 -6.12 0.99
N VAL A 76 27.40 -4.90 1.32
CA VAL A 76 26.61 -4.01 0.44
C VAL A 76 27.51 -3.33 -0.60
N SER A 77 28.32 -4.12 -1.29
CA SER A 77 29.08 -3.72 -2.48
C SER A 77 28.31 -4.02 -3.77
N ASP A 78 27.52 -5.10 -3.77
CA ASP A 78 26.67 -5.50 -4.89
C ASP A 78 25.19 -5.35 -4.52
N ASN A 79 24.42 -4.74 -5.43
CA ASN A 79 22.98 -4.56 -5.31
C ASN A 79 22.21 -5.88 -5.11
N ARG A 80 22.78 -6.99 -5.57
CA ARG A 80 22.19 -8.34 -5.43
C ARG A 80 22.01 -8.75 -3.96
N TYR A 81 22.78 -8.21 -3.03
CA TYR A 81 22.59 -8.46 -1.59
C TYR A 81 21.33 -7.78 -1.05
N LEU A 82 21.01 -6.57 -1.52
CA LEU A 82 19.74 -5.89 -1.17
C LEU A 82 18.55 -6.67 -1.71
N LEU A 83 18.62 -7.09 -2.99
CA LEU A 83 17.61 -7.96 -3.60
C LEU A 83 17.42 -9.28 -2.82
N LEU A 84 18.48 -9.85 -2.25
CA LEU A 84 18.38 -11.07 -1.45
C LEU A 84 17.48 -10.85 -0.22
N VAL A 85 17.66 -9.74 0.49
CA VAL A 85 16.84 -9.39 1.68
C VAL A 85 15.41 -9.05 1.28
N VAL A 86 15.21 -8.29 0.19
CA VAL A 86 13.87 -8.02 -0.35
C VAL A 86 13.14 -9.32 -0.70
N MET A 87 13.80 -10.27 -1.35
CA MET A 87 13.21 -11.57 -1.66
C MET A 87 12.90 -12.42 -0.42
N GLU A 88 13.63 -12.23 0.70
CA GLU A 88 13.30 -12.85 1.98
C GLU A 88 12.02 -12.26 2.59
N ALA A 89 11.88 -10.93 2.55
CA ALA A 89 10.70 -10.21 2.99
C ALA A 89 9.46 -10.58 2.15
N GLU A 90 9.56 -10.50 0.82
CA GLU A 90 8.49 -10.82 -0.13
C GLU A 90 8.00 -12.27 -0.02
N ARG A 91 8.91 -13.23 0.24
CA ARG A 91 8.52 -14.62 0.49
C ARG A 91 7.72 -14.76 1.80
N ALA A 92 8.09 -14.02 2.84
CA ALA A 92 7.36 -14.06 4.11
C ALA A 92 5.99 -13.36 3.98
N TRP A 93 5.94 -12.22 3.29
CA TRP A 93 4.72 -11.47 3.01
C TRP A 93 3.74 -12.28 2.14
N SER A 94 4.20 -12.85 1.03
CA SER A 94 3.35 -13.69 0.15
C SER A 94 2.77 -14.90 0.88
N TYR A 95 3.54 -15.53 1.77
CA TYR A 95 3.02 -16.60 2.60
C TYR A 95 1.97 -16.09 3.60
N ALA A 96 2.17 -14.92 4.20
CA ALA A 96 1.13 -14.34 5.05
C ALA A 96 -0.16 -14.05 4.26
N MET A 97 -0.08 -13.51 3.04
CA MET A 97 -1.26 -13.24 2.23
C MET A 97 -1.98 -14.52 1.77
N GLN A 98 -1.23 -15.58 1.43
CA GLN A 98 -1.82 -16.91 1.21
C GLN A 98 -2.60 -17.40 2.44
N LEU A 99 -1.96 -17.33 3.63
CA LEU A 99 -2.61 -17.74 4.87
C LEU A 99 -3.81 -16.84 5.22
N LYS A 100 -3.85 -15.60 4.72
CA LYS A 100 -4.99 -14.68 4.90
C LYS A 100 -6.22 -15.16 4.16
N GLN A 101 -6.05 -15.69 2.95
CA GLN A 101 -7.13 -16.32 2.19
C GLN A 101 -7.59 -17.63 2.84
N GLU A 102 -6.64 -18.48 3.25
CA GLU A 102 -6.95 -19.76 3.91
C GLU A 102 -7.57 -19.59 5.30
N ALA A 103 -7.33 -18.47 5.98
CA ALA A 103 -7.89 -18.18 7.30
C ALA A 103 -9.41 -17.94 7.30
N ASN A 104 -10.02 -17.74 6.13
CA ASN A 104 -11.47 -17.59 6.01
C ASN A 104 -12.20 -18.91 6.29
N THR A 105 -11.60 -20.03 5.88
CA THR A 105 -12.11 -21.38 6.18
C THR A 105 -11.53 -21.92 7.48
N GLU A 106 -10.26 -21.62 7.77
CA GLU A 106 -9.51 -22.17 8.91
C GLU A 106 -8.95 -21.05 9.82
N PRO A 107 -9.73 -20.54 10.80
CA PRO A 107 -9.34 -19.38 11.61
C PRO A 107 -8.01 -19.55 12.38
N ARG A 108 -7.63 -20.79 12.71
CA ARG A 108 -6.36 -21.10 13.40
C ARG A 108 -5.13 -20.68 12.58
N LYS A 109 -5.24 -20.58 11.25
CA LYS A 109 -4.15 -20.12 10.37
C LYS A 109 -3.75 -18.66 10.63
N ARG A 110 -4.60 -17.85 11.28
CA ARG A 110 -4.29 -16.46 11.66
C ARG A 110 -3.04 -16.33 12.54
N PHE A 111 -2.78 -17.28 13.44
CA PHE A 111 -1.57 -17.27 14.26
C PHE A 111 -0.30 -17.40 13.41
N HIS A 112 -0.35 -18.28 12.40
CA HIS A 112 0.77 -18.49 11.49
C HIS A 112 0.97 -17.28 10.56
N LEU A 113 -0.14 -16.68 10.10
CA LEU A 113 -0.14 -15.43 9.34
C LEU A 113 0.61 -14.32 10.08
N MET A 114 0.28 -14.10 11.36
CA MET A 114 0.96 -13.11 12.21
C MET A 114 2.46 -13.36 12.33
N ALA A 115 2.86 -14.61 12.56
CA ALA A 115 4.29 -14.95 12.64
C ALA A 115 5.02 -14.66 11.31
N ARG A 116 4.35 -14.83 10.16
CA ARG A 116 4.92 -14.53 8.84
C ARG A 116 5.01 -13.03 8.57
N LEU A 117 3.99 -12.23 8.88
CA LEU A 117 4.06 -10.77 8.72
C LEU A 117 5.11 -10.14 9.62
N ARG A 118 5.17 -10.52 10.91
CA ARG A 118 6.22 -10.04 11.83
C ARG A 118 7.62 -10.38 11.30
N LYS A 119 7.78 -11.55 10.67
CA LYS A 119 9.04 -11.92 10.03
C LYS A 119 9.33 -11.06 8.80
N ALA A 120 8.34 -10.74 7.98
CA ALA A 120 8.50 -9.83 6.85
C ALA A 120 8.95 -8.43 7.31
N ALA A 121 8.29 -7.86 8.33
CA ALA A 121 8.67 -6.57 8.91
C ALA A 121 10.11 -6.56 9.44
N LYS A 122 10.53 -7.62 10.15
CA LYS A 122 11.95 -7.78 10.58
C LYS A 122 12.94 -7.81 9.41
N HIS A 123 12.56 -8.39 8.27
CA HIS A 123 13.39 -8.35 7.07
C HIS A 123 13.41 -6.94 6.44
N GLY A 124 12.31 -6.20 6.49
CA GLY A 124 12.25 -4.77 6.12
C GLY A 124 13.16 -3.90 6.99
N GLU A 125 13.06 -4.02 8.31
CA GLU A 125 13.95 -3.31 9.26
C GLU A 125 15.42 -3.64 9.00
N HIS A 126 15.72 -4.90 8.66
CA HIS A 126 17.08 -5.29 8.30
C HIS A 126 17.54 -4.64 6.99
N LEU A 127 16.66 -4.55 5.98
CA LEU A 127 16.94 -3.86 4.72
C LEU A 127 17.23 -2.37 4.95
N GLU A 128 16.41 -1.70 5.76
CA GLU A 128 16.59 -0.28 6.11
C GLU A 128 17.96 -0.04 6.75
N LYS A 129 18.36 -0.86 7.73
CA LYS A 129 19.68 -0.81 8.36
C LYS A 129 20.84 -1.04 7.39
N LEU A 130 20.66 -1.88 6.37
CA LEU A 130 21.66 -2.07 5.33
C LEU A 130 21.76 -0.85 4.41
N CYS A 131 20.62 -0.20 4.13
CA CYS A 131 20.55 1.00 3.31
C CYS A 131 21.10 2.26 4.00
N GLU A 132 21.21 2.31 5.32
CA GLU A 132 21.83 3.43 6.05
C GLU A 132 23.29 3.69 5.63
N SER A 133 23.98 2.68 5.06
CA SER A 133 25.33 2.80 4.53
C SER A 133 25.54 3.98 3.59
N GLN A 134 26.74 4.58 3.60
CA GLN A 134 27.12 5.66 2.69
C GLN A 134 27.21 5.22 1.22
N ARG A 135 27.21 3.91 0.94
CA ARG A 135 27.32 3.35 -0.42
C ARG A 135 26.00 3.31 -1.19
N VAL A 136 24.88 3.55 -0.50
CA VAL A 136 23.53 3.43 -1.06
C VAL A 136 22.99 4.82 -1.39
N ASP A 137 22.33 4.93 -2.54
CA ASP A 137 21.73 6.18 -2.99
C ASP A 137 20.57 6.64 -2.09
N ALA A 138 20.33 7.95 -2.02
CA ALA A 138 19.26 8.55 -1.21
C ALA A 138 17.87 8.03 -1.63
N LYS A 139 17.64 7.80 -2.93
CA LYS A 139 16.40 7.20 -3.45
C LYS A 139 16.14 5.84 -2.82
N THR A 140 17.12 4.94 -2.88
CA THR A 140 17.03 3.57 -2.33
C THR A 140 16.81 3.58 -0.82
N LYS A 141 17.38 4.55 -0.09
CA LYS A 141 17.15 4.71 1.36
C LYS A 141 15.68 5.03 1.65
N LEU A 142 15.11 6.00 0.94
CA LEU A 142 13.71 6.37 1.10
C LEU A 142 12.76 5.24 0.70
N GLU A 143 13.05 4.52 -0.38
CA GLU A 143 12.25 3.35 -0.78
C GLU A 143 12.30 2.22 0.26
N ALA A 144 13.47 1.94 0.83
CA ALA A 144 13.60 0.95 1.90
C ALA A 144 12.79 1.37 3.14
N GLN A 145 12.86 2.65 3.54
CA GLN A 145 12.07 3.20 4.65
C GLN A 145 10.56 3.09 4.38
N ALA A 146 10.11 3.42 3.17
CA ALA A 146 8.71 3.32 2.79
C ALA A 146 8.22 1.85 2.77
N TYR A 147 9.05 0.93 2.27
CA TYR A 147 8.76 -0.51 2.28
C TYR A 147 8.67 -1.08 3.70
N THR A 148 9.59 -0.70 4.59
CA THR A 148 9.53 -1.09 6.00
C THR A 148 8.28 -0.53 6.67
N ALA A 149 7.97 0.75 6.47
CA ALA A 149 6.77 1.38 7.01
C ALA A 149 5.49 0.68 6.53
N TYR A 150 5.42 0.29 5.25
CA TYR A 150 4.32 -0.51 4.70
C TYR A 150 4.16 -1.86 5.41
N LEU A 151 5.24 -2.62 5.58
CA LEU A 151 5.19 -3.94 6.23
C LEU A 151 4.83 -3.83 7.72
N THR A 152 5.36 -2.82 8.41
CA THR A 152 5.04 -2.54 9.81
C THR A 152 3.58 -2.13 9.97
N GLY A 153 3.07 -1.27 9.09
CA GLY A 153 1.65 -0.90 9.05
C GLY A 153 0.75 -2.12 8.85
N MET A 154 1.12 -3.05 7.96
CA MET A 154 0.38 -4.31 7.76
C MET A 154 0.39 -5.21 9.00
N VAL A 155 1.49 -5.26 9.77
CA VAL A 155 1.54 -6.00 11.04
C VAL A 155 0.60 -5.38 12.06
N GLN A 156 0.68 -4.06 12.28
CA GLN A 156 -0.14 -3.35 13.27
C GLN A 156 -1.62 -3.37 12.91
N PHE A 157 -1.93 -3.27 11.62
CA PHE A 157 -3.30 -3.37 11.10
C PHE A 157 -3.96 -4.71 11.47
N GLU A 158 -3.23 -5.81 11.29
CA GLU A 158 -3.74 -7.13 11.65
C GLU A 158 -3.77 -7.40 13.17
N LEU A 159 -2.95 -6.67 13.94
CA LEU A 159 -3.03 -6.63 15.40
C LEU A 159 -4.18 -5.76 15.91
N GLN A 160 -4.89 -5.06 15.02
CA GLN A 160 -5.99 -4.14 15.34
C GLN A 160 -5.55 -2.91 16.15
N GLU A 161 -4.25 -2.58 16.12
CA GLU A 161 -3.71 -1.36 16.71
C GLU A 161 -3.86 -0.19 15.71
N TRP A 162 -5.06 0.37 15.62
CA TRP A 162 -5.44 1.32 14.56
C TRP A 162 -4.58 2.59 14.52
N LYS A 163 -4.23 3.14 15.69
CA LYS A 163 -3.41 4.37 15.77
C LYS A 163 -2.00 4.15 15.24
N ALA A 164 -1.33 3.09 15.71
CA ALA A 164 0.02 2.76 15.26
C ALA A 164 0.04 2.41 13.78
N ALA A 165 -0.94 1.62 13.32
CA ALA A 165 -1.09 1.27 11.90
C ALA A 165 -1.27 2.50 11.02
N MET A 166 -2.10 3.46 11.45
CA MET A 166 -2.32 4.72 10.74
C MET A 166 -1.05 5.55 10.65
N GLU A 167 -0.28 5.67 11.74
CA GLU A 167 1.01 6.37 11.74
C GLU A 167 2.00 5.75 10.75
N ALA A 168 2.13 4.41 10.76
CA ALA A 168 3.01 3.69 9.84
C ALA A 168 2.57 3.83 8.37
N PHE A 169 1.27 3.74 8.09
CA PHE A 169 0.75 3.94 6.73
C PHE A 169 0.87 5.40 6.27
N ASN A 170 0.67 6.39 7.14
CA ASN A 170 0.89 7.79 6.80
C ASN A 170 2.38 8.09 6.54
N LYS A 171 3.30 7.49 7.31
CA LYS A 171 4.74 7.53 7.02
C LYS A 171 5.04 6.94 5.64
N CYS A 172 4.47 5.78 5.32
CA CYS A 172 4.60 5.16 3.99
C CYS A 172 4.05 6.06 2.87
N LYS A 173 2.85 6.62 3.06
CA LYS A 173 2.18 7.52 2.11
C LYS A 173 3.01 8.76 1.83
N THR A 174 3.42 9.48 2.86
CA THR A 174 4.19 10.73 2.74
C THR A 174 5.53 10.53 2.06
N ILE A 175 6.22 9.41 2.30
CA ILE A 175 7.48 9.11 1.61
C ILE A 175 7.21 8.86 0.12
N TYR A 176 6.24 8.02 -0.23
CA TYR A 176 5.96 7.75 -1.65
C TYR A 176 5.42 8.96 -2.41
N GLU A 177 4.63 9.83 -1.77
CA GLU A 177 4.19 11.10 -2.37
C GLU A 177 5.37 12.05 -2.64
N LYS A 178 6.31 12.16 -1.68
CA LYS A 178 7.54 12.94 -1.87
C LYS A 178 8.40 12.38 -3.00
N LEU A 179 8.55 11.05 -3.07
CA LEU A 179 9.26 10.39 -4.17
C LEU A 179 8.55 10.63 -5.51
N ALA A 180 7.22 10.55 -5.56
CA ALA A 180 6.44 10.83 -6.76
C ALA A 180 6.63 12.27 -7.27
N SER A 181 6.66 13.26 -6.36
CA SER A 181 6.87 14.67 -6.71
C SER A 181 8.29 15.01 -7.19
N ALA A 182 9.28 14.16 -6.88
CA ALA A 182 10.69 14.43 -7.14
C ALA A 182 11.19 13.83 -8.47
N PHE A 183 10.49 12.85 -9.05
CA PHE A 183 10.89 12.13 -10.26
C PHE A 183 9.94 12.38 -11.43
N THR A 184 10.26 11.81 -12.59
CA THR A 184 9.46 11.90 -13.81
C THR A 184 8.06 11.32 -13.64
N GLU A 185 7.08 11.87 -14.35
CA GLU A 185 5.67 11.42 -14.30
C GLU A 185 5.51 9.91 -14.49
N GLU A 186 6.28 9.27 -15.38
CA GLU A 186 6.23 7.80 -15.59
C GLU A 186 6.55 7.00 -14.32
N GLN A 187 7.55 7.43 -13.53
CA GLN A 187 7.90 6.80 -12.26
C GLN A 187 6.91 7.18 -11.16
N ALA A 188 6.35 8.38 -11.22
CA ALA A 188 5.33 8.85 -10.29
C ALA A 188 4.07 7.98 -10.33
N VAL A 189 3.67 7.47 -11.50
CA VAL A 189 2.51 6.56 -11.64
C VAL A 189 2.63 5.35 -10.70
N LEU A 190 3.80 4.72 -10.62
CA LEU A 190 4.03 3.56 -9.75
C LEU A 190 3.83 3.92 -8.27
N TYR A 191 4.38 5.05 -7.84
CA TYR A 191 4.27 5.51 -6.45
C TYR A 191 2.83 5.92 -6.10
N HIS A 192 2.12 6.59 -7.00
CA HIS A 192 0.71 6.93 -6.82
C HIS A 192 -0.18 5.69 -6.72
N GLN A 193 0.01 4.69 -7.59
CA GLN A 193 -0.68 3.41 -7.49
C GLN A 193 -0.45 2.74 -6.13
N ARG A 194 0.76 2.87 -5.56
CA ARG A 194 1.06 2.32 -4.24
C ARG A 194 0.34 3.07 -3.12
N VAL A 195 0.23 4.39 -3.22
CA VAL A 195 -0.52 5.23 -2.27
C VAL A 195 -2.02 4.95 -2.34
N GLU A 196 -2.56 4.75 -3.54
CA GLU A 196 -3.95 4.34 -3.74
C GLU A 196 -4.23 2.95 -3.14
N GLU A 197 -3.30 2.00 -3.28
CA GLU A 197 -3.43 0.65 -2.70
C GLU A 197 -3.53 0.65 -1.17
N ILE A 198 -2.81 1.56 -0.48
CA ILE A 198 -2.83 1.67 0.99
C ILE A 198 -3.95 2.58 1.52
N SER A 199 -4.53 3.43 0.68
CA SER A 199 -5.54 4.42 1.08
C SER A 199 -6.77 3.80 1.76
N PRO A 200 -7.35 2.67 1.30
CA PRO A 200 -8.45 2.00 2.00
C PRO A 200 -8.10 1.58 3.43
N ASN A 201 -6.86 1.14 3.67
CA ASN A 201 -6.42 0.74 5.01
C ASN A 201 -6.32 1.95 5.95
N ILE A 202 -5.82 3.09 5.46
CA ILE A 202 -5.74 4.34 6.24
C ILE A 202 -7.14 4.80 6.64
N ARG A 203 -8.09 4.82 5.71
CA ARG A 203 -9.49 5.21 5.99
C ARG A 203 -10.14 4.27 6.99
N TYR A 204 -9.91 2.96 6.86
CA TYR A 204 -10.41 1.98 7.82
C TYR A 204 -9.84 2.18 9.22
N CYS A 205 -8.55 2.50 9.34
CA CYS A 205 -7.95 2.87 10.63
C CYS A 205 -8.59 4.14 11.21
N ALA A 206 -8.79 5.19 10.42
CA ALA A 206 -9.40 6.45 10.85
C ALA A 206 -10.85 6.24 11.35
N TYR A 207 -11.62 5.42 10.64
CA TYR A 207 -12.97 5.04 11.08
C TYR A 207 -12.97 4.35 12.45
N ASN A 208 -12.08 3.38 12.68
CA ASN A 208 -12.01 2.66 13.96
C ASN A 208 -11.46 3.50 15.11
N ILE A 209 -10.73 4.58 14.81
CA ILE A 209 -10.28 5.57 15.81
C ILE A 209 -11.46 6.47 16.25
N GLY A 210 -12.47 6.65 15.39
CA GLY A 210 -13.69 7.39 15.70
C GLY A 210 -13.83 8.74 14.96
N ASP A 211 -13.02 8.99 13.93
CA ASP A 211 -13.14 10.21 13.12
C ASP A 211 -14.41 10.16 12.26
N GLN A 212 -15.42 10.96 12.60
CA GLN A 212 -16.70 11.02 11.90
C GLN A 212 -16.55 11.42 10.42
N ASN A 213 -15.53 12.23 10.08
CA ASN A 213 -15.23 12.61 8.70
C ASN A 213 -14.78 11.42 7.84
N ALA A 214 -14.18 10.38 8.46
CA ALA A 214 -13.78 9.17 7.74
C ALA A 214 -14.98 8.35 7.25
N ILE A 215 -16.16 8.52 7.85
CA ILE A 215 -17.41 7.82 7.46
C ILE A 215 -17.86 8.27 6.07
N ASN A 216 -17.88 9.59 5.84
CA ASN A 216 -18.29 10.17 4.55
C ASN A 216 -17.29 9.80 3.44
N ASP A 217 -16.00 9.80 3.76
CA ASP A 217 -14.92 9.39 2.85
C ASP A 217 -14.98 7.88 2.51
N LEU A 218 -15.37 7.03 3.47
CA LEU A 218 -15.54 5.59 3.24
C LEU A 218 -16.74 5.31 2.32
N MET A 219 -17.82 6.07 2.50
CA MET A 219 -19.04 6.02 1.70
C MET A 219 -18.78 6.43 0.25
N GLN A 220 -17.97 7.47 0.03
CA GLN A 220 -17.64 7.99 -1.30
C GLN A 220 -16.80 7.01 -2.12
N MET A 221 -15.89 6.23 -1.50
CA MET A 221 -15.10 5.22 -2.22
C MET A 221 -15.93 4.01 -2.69
N ARG A 222 -17.07 3.70 -2.06
CA ARG A 222 -17.99 2.64 -2.51
C ARG A 222 -18.58 2.96 -3.88
N LEU A 223 -18.83 4.24 -4.15
CA LEU A 223 -19.38 4.72 -5.42
C LEU A 223 -18.34 4.66 -6.54
N SER A 224 -17.05 4.81 -6.21
CA SER A 224 -15.94 4.77 -7.18
C SER A 224 -15.34 3.37 -7.39
N ALA A 225 -15.37 2.49 -6.39
CA ALA A 225 -14.75 1.17 -6.43
C ALA A 225 -15.76 0.08 -6.82
N GLY A 226 -16.13 0.04 -8.11
CA GLY A 226 -16.74 -1.14 -8.71
C GLY A 226 -15.72 -2.28 -8.84
N GLY A 227 -15.64 -3.15 -7.83
CA GLY A 227 -14.97 -4.45 -7.95
C GLY A 227 -13.59 -4.55 -7.28
N GLY A 228 -13.57 -5.10 -6.06
CA GLY A 228 -12.34 -5.47 -5.36
C GLY A 228 -12.65 -6.43 -4.21
N GLY A 229 -12.93 -7.69 -4.55
CA GLY A 229 -13.39 -8.73 -3.63
C GLY A 229 -12.35 -9.15 -2.60
N GLY A 230 -12.77 -9.16 -1.33
CA GLY A 230 -12.07 -9.77 -0.20
C GLY A 230 -12.85 -9.55 1.09
N MET A 231 -12.59 -10.33 2.14
CA MET A 231 -13.23 -10.24 3.48
C MET A 231 -13.27 -8.84 4.11
N MET A 232 -12.42 -7.92 3.65
CA MET A 232 -12.47 -6.52 4.05
C MET A 232 -13.73 -5.84 3.52
N ALA A 233 -14.20 -6.18 2.31
CA ALA A 233 -15.44 -5.68 1.73
C ALA A 233 -16.67 -6.15 2.54
N GLU A 234 -16.74 -7.41 2.97
CA GLU A 234 -17.85 -7.91 3.80
C GLU A 234 -17.87 -7.26 5.19
N LYS A 235 -16.70 -7.11 5.83
CA LYS A 235 -16.60 -6.36 7.09
C LYS A 235 -16.93 -4.88 6.91
N LEU A 236 -16.53 -4.29 5.78
CA LEU A 236 -16.87 -2.92 5.42
C LEU A 236 -18.39 -2.75 5.21
N GLU A 237 -19.04 -3.68 4.51
CA GLU A 237 -20.49 -3.67 4.26
C GLU A 237 -21.30 -3.82 5.57
N THR A 238 -20.92 -4.77 6.41
CA THR A 238 -21.54 -4.99 7.73
C THR A 238 -21.36 -3.79 8.66
N LEU A 239 -20.23 -3.09 8.59
CA LEU A 239 -20.02 -1.86 9.36
C LEU A 239 -20.81 -0.68 8.78
N ILE A 240 -20.87 -0.51 7.45
CA ILE A 240 -21.67 0.53 6.79
C ILE A 240 -23.17 0.37 7.12
N THR A 241 -23.68 -0.85 7.08
CA THR A 241 -25.07 -1.13 7.46
C THR A 241 -25.36 -0.78 8.92
N GLN A 242 -24.41 -1.01 9.84
CA GLN A 242 -24.52 -0.55 11.23
C GLN A 242 -24.49 0.97 11.35
N THR A 243 -23.66 1.66 10.58
CA THR A 243 -23.59 3.13 10.58
C THR A 243 -24.87 3.75 10.03
N ARG A 244 -25.43 3.17 8.95
CA ARG A 244 -26.74 3.55 8.40
C ARG A 244 -27.87 3.32 9.40
N ALA A 245 -27.83 2.24 10.16
CA ALA A 245 -28.81 2.00 11.23
C ALA A 245 -28.71 3.07 12.34
N LYS A 246 -27.50 3.52 12.69
CA LYS A 246 -27.29 4.61 13.67
C LYS A 246 -27.74 5.97 13.14
N GLN A 247 -27.43 6.31 11.89
CA GLN A 247 -27.89 7.54 11.24
C GLN A 247 -29.41 7.52 10.99
N ALA A 248 -29.98 6.35 10.71
CA ALA A 248 -31.42 6.17 10.70
C ALA A 248 -31.99 6.44 12.09
N ALA A 249 -31.39 6.00 13.19
CA ALA A 249 -31.94 6.32 14.52
C ALA A 249 -32.13 7.84 14.77
N THR A 250 -31.34 8.71 14.13
CA THR A 250 -31.44 10.18 14.24
C THR A 250 -32.42 10.84 13.26
N MET A 251 -32.80 10.19 12.16
CA MET A 251 -33.67 10.78 11.12
C MET A 251 -35.17 10.50 11.35
N SER A 252 -35.82 11.22 12.26
CA SER A 252 -37.24 10.99 12.58
C SER A 252 -38.24 11.55 11.55
N GLU A 253 -37.84 12.54 10.73
CA GLU A 253 -38.74 13.31 9.88
C GLU A 253 -38.19 13.47 8.46
N VAL A 254 -39.08 13.38 7.46
CA VAL A 254 -38.75 13.57 6.04
C VAL A 254 -39.72 14.58 5.44
N GLU A 255 -39.21 15.52 4.66
CA GLU A 255 -40.02 16.53 3.98
C GLU A 255 -40.52 15.99 2.63
N TRP A 256 -41.83 15.93 2.46
CA TRP A 256 -42.46 15.51 1.21
C TRP A 256 -43.46 16.57 0.75
N ARG A 257 -43.19 17.17 -0.43
CA ARG A 257 -44.00 18.26 -1.02
C ARG A 257 -44.31 19.40 -0.02
N GLY A 258 -43.31 19.81 0.75
CA GLY A 258 -43.42 20.92 1.72
C GLY A 258 -44.15 20.57 3.02
N ARG A 259 -44.36 19.28 3.32
CA ARG A 259 -44.91 18.80 4.60
C ARG A 259 -43.94 17.83 5.27
N SER A 260 -43.68 18.00 6.56
CA SER A 260 -42.89 17.03 7.33
C SER A 260 -43.74 15.81 7.70
N VAL A 261 -43.26 14.63 7.31
CA VAL A 261 -43.91 13.35 7.59
C VAL A 261 -42.99 12.52 8.48
N PRO A 262 -43.44 12.09 9.67
CA PRO A 262 -42.64 11.28 10.56
C PRO A 262 -42.54 9.83 10.07
N VAL A 263 -41.33 9.33 9.89
CA VAL A 263 -41.07 7.96 9.42
C VAL A 263 -40.84 7.04 10.62
N LYS A 264 -41.89 6.33 11.02
CA LYS A 264 -41.86 5.41 12.18
C LYS A 264 -41.18 4.06 11.90
N ILE A 265 -41.08 3.66 10.64
CA ILE A 265 -40.55 2.34 10.24
C ILE A 265 -39.04 2.45 9.97
N ASP A 266 -38.24 1.74 10.76
CA ASP A 266 -36.76 1.78 10.65
C ASP A 266 -36.24 1.34 9.28
N LYS A 267 -36.85 0.33 8.66
CA LYS A 267 -36.49 -0.13 7.30
C LYS A 267 -36.73 0.95 6.24
N ALA A 268 -37.83 1.70 6.35
CA ALA A 268 -38.14 2.79 5.42
C ALA A 268 -37.14 3.95 5.59
N ARG A 269 -36.70 4.20 6.82
CA ARG A 269 -35.73 5.24 7.12
C ARG A 269 -34.33 4.96 6.56
N ILE A 270 -33.85 3.72 6.70
CA ILE A 270 -32.59 3.27 6.08
C ILE A 270 -32.66 3.39 4.56
N PHE A 271 -33.80 3.06 3.96
CA PHE A 271 -34.01 3.19 2.52
C PHE A 271 -33.99 4.65 2.05
N LEU A 272 -34.67 5.55 2.77
CA LEU A 272 -34.71 6.98 2.44
C LEU A 272 -33.34 7.65 2.57
N LEU A 273 -32.55 7.28 3.58
CA LEU A 273 -31.14 7.69 3.67
C LEU A 273 -30.34 7.24 2.44
N GLY A 274 -30.49 5.97 2.06
CA GLY A 274 -29.85 5.44 0.85
C GLY A 274 -30.28 6.15 -0.43
N LEU A 275 -31.54 6.59 -0.54
CA LEU A 275 -32.00 7.40 -1.67
C LEU A 275 -31.38 8.80 -1.68
N ALA A 276 -31.31 9.48 -0.53
CA ALA A 276 -30.68 10.79 -0.44
C ALA A 276 -29.18 10.74 -0.80
N ASP A 277 -28.47 9.69 -0.35
CA ASP A 277 -27.07 9.46 -0.72
C ASP A 277 -26.90 9.24 -2.23
N ASN A 278 -27.81 8.48 -2.85
CA ASN A 278 -27.79 8.24 -4.29
C ASN A 278 -28.11 9.51 -5.08
N GLU A 279 -29.07 10.32 -4.62
CA GLU A 279 -29.39 11.63 -5.22
C GLU A 279 -28.20 12.59 -5.14
N ALA A 280 -27.53 12.65 -3.98
CA ALA A 280 -26.31 13.43 -3.80
C ALA A 280 -25.16 12.93 -4.72
N ALA A 281 -25.02 11.61 -4.88
CA ALA A 281 -24.04 11.02 -5.79
C ALA A 281 -24.34 11.38 -7.25
N ILE A 282 -25.61 11.31 -7.68
CA ILE A 282 -26.04 11.70 -9.02
C ILE A 282 -25.75 13.19 -9.25
N ALA A 283 -26.05 14.06 -8.27
CA ALA A 283 -25.76 15.48 -8.36
C ALA A 283 -24.25 15.78 -8.50
N GLN A 284 -23.39 15.05 -7.76
CA GLN A 284 -21.93 15.16 -7.90
C GLN A 284 -21.45 14.73 -9.29
N VAL A 285 -21.97 13.62 -9.82
CA VAL A 285 -21.64 13.14 -11.18
C VAL A 285 -22.09 14.13 -12.25
N ILE A 286 -23.28 14.74 -12.09
CA ILE A 286 -23.75 15.78 -13.01
C ILE A 286 -22.82 17.01 -12.95
N HIS A 287 -22.40 17.42 -11.76
CA HIS A 287 -21.44 18.53 -11.58
C HIS A 287 -20.10 18.24 -12.28
N THR A 288 -19.55 17.04 -12.10
CA THR A 288 -18.27 16.68 -12.75
C THR A 288 -18.41 16.59 -14.26
N ILE A 289 -19.53 16.08 -14.79
CA ILE A 289 -19.81 16.08 -16.24
C ILE A 289 -19.91 17.51 -16.79
N ILE A 290 -20.59 18.41 -16.08
CA ILE A 290 -20.71 19.82 -16.48
C ILE A 290 -19.33 20.47 -16.49
N ASP A 291 -18.50 20.23 -15.47
CA ASP A 291 -17.15 20.79 -15.41
C ASP A 291 -16.23 20.20 -16.48
N PHE A 292 -16.36 18.91 -16.78
CA PHE A 292 -15.66 18.26 -17.89
C PHE A 292 -16.10 18.85 -19.25
N SER A 293 -17.40 19.07 -19.43
CA SER A 293 -17.96 19.70 -20.63
C SER A 293 -17.47 21.14 -20.79
N LYS A 294 -17.41 21.93 -19.71
CA LYS A 294 -16.84 23.29 -19.73
C LYS A 294 -15.36 23.25 -20.11
N HIS A 295 -14.60 22.33 -19.54
CA HIS A 295 -13.19 22.18 -19.84
C HIS A 295 -12.94 21.75 -21.30
N LEU A 296 -13.79 20.86 -21.84
CA LEU A 296 -13.74 20.46 -23.25
C LEU A 296 -14.11 21.64 -24.17
N PHE A 297 -15.12 22.43 -23.79
CA PHE A 297 -15.56 23.61 -24.55
C PHE A 297 -14.47 24.68 -24.61
N ILE A 298 -13.79 24.94 -23.49
CA ILE A 298 -12.64 25.86 -23.43
C ILE A 298 -11.48 25.34 -24.31
N SER A 299 -11.18 24.04 -24.27
CA SER A 299 -10.12 23.44 -25.09
C SER A 299 -10.44 23.42 -26.60
N ILE A 300 -11.72 23.30 -26.98
CA ILE A 300 -12.16 23.30 -28.38
C ILE A 300 -12.24 24.72 -28.94
N ILE A 301 -12.60 25.72 -28.12
CA ILE A 301 -12.74 27.12 -28.56
C ILE A 301 -11.39 27.85 -28.59
N CYS A 302 -10.40 27.45 -27.78
CA CYS A 302 -9.06 28.05 -27.78
C CYS A 302 -7.94 27.03 -28.03
N PRO A 303 -7.79 26.50 -29.26
CA PRO A 303 -6.60 25.74 -29.63
C PRO A 303 -5.45 26.72 -29.91
N GLY A 304 -4.84 27.30 -28.85
CA GLY A 304 -3.59 28.06 -29.01
C GLY A 304 -3.44 29.40 -28.27
N ALA A 305 -4.12 29.63 -27.14
CA ALA A 305 -3.85 30.83 -26.34
C ALA A 305 -2.75 30.55 -25.30
N ASN A 306 -1.51 30.72 -25.72
CA ASN A 306 -0.42 31.12 -24.84
C ASN A 306 -0.70 32.58 -24.40
N CYS A 307 -1.68 32.78 -23.51
CA CYS A 307 -2.05 34.10 -23.01
C CYS A 307 -1.87 34.12 -21.50
N ARG A 308 -0.80 34.79 -21.08
CA ARG A 308 -0.60 35.28 -19.72
C ARG A 308 -1.85 36.04 -19.26
N CYS A 309 -2.36 35.70 -18.10
CA CYS A 309 -2.82 36.64 -17.09
C CYS A 309 -2.22 36.17 -15.76
#